data_AF-A0A4U2EAP7-F1
#
_entry.id   AF-A0A4U2EAP7-F1
#
_cell.length_a   1.000
_cell.length_b   1.000
_cell.length_c   1.000
_cell.angle_alpha   90.00
_cell.angle_beta   90.00
_cell.angle_gamma   90.00
#
_symmetry.space_group_name_H-M   'P 1'
#
loop_
_entity.id
_entity.type
_entity.pdbx_description
1 polymer ?
#
loop_
_entity_poly.entity_id
_entity_poly.type
_entity_poly.pdbx_seq_one_letter_code
_entity_poly.pdbx_strand_id
1 'polypeptide(L)'
;AQTAEGAMNESTNVLQRMRDLAIQSSNGTNSAAERTALNEESSALQDELNRIAETTSFGGRRLLNGSFGEASFQIGSSSGEAMIMGLTSVRADDFRMGGTTFDSENGKDKSWGVPPTASDLKFEFRTKAGEDIVLDINTKAGDDIEELATYINGQSDLVNASVTDDGRIQLFVAEPDLDGAMSISGGL
;
A
#
# COMPACT_ATOMS: atom_id res chain seq x y z
N ALA A 1 25.54 15.64 1.52
CA ALA A 1 24.60 14.65 0.99
C ALA A 1 24.61 13.31 1.77
N GLN A 2 25.66 12.99 2.52
CA GLN A 2 25.79 11.69 3.20
C GLN A 2 24.73 11.38 4.28
N THR A 3 24.17 12.40 4.94
CA THR A 3 23.12 12.20 5.97
C THR A 3 21.82 11.66 5.39
N ALA A 4 21.40 12.15 4.22
CA ALA A 4 20.22 11.63 3.52
C ALA A 4 20.51 10.23 2.97
N GLU A 5 21.70 10.02 2.40
CA GLU A 5 22.11 8.72 1.84
C GLU A 5 22.15 7.61 2.90
N GLY A 6 22.73 7.89 4.08
CA GLY A 6 22.73 6.93 5.19
C GLY A 6 21.33 6.57 5.66
N ALA A 7 20.45 7.56 5.80
CA ALA A 7 19.06 7.33 6.19
C ALA A 7 18.24 6.59 5.11
N MET A 8 18.52 6.82 3.82
CA MET A 8 17.90 6.08 2.71
C MET A 8 18.36 4.61 2.68
N ASN A 9 19.63 4.34 3.00
CA ASN A 9 20.12 2.97 3.13
C ASN A 9 19.41 2.24 4.28
N GLU A 10 19.25 2.88 5.44
CA GLU A 10 18.47 2.29 6.55
C GLU A 10 17.00 2.07 6.17
N SER A 11 16.37 3.05 5.53
CA SER A 11 14.99 2.92 5.04
C SER A 11 14.85 1.73 4.07
N THR A 12 15.86 1.51 3.20
CA THR A 12 15.89 0.37 2.28
C THR A 12 15.99 -0.96 3.02
N ASN A 13 16.83 -1.06 4.06
CA ASN A 13 16.94 -2.26 4.88
C ASN A 13 15.61 -2.59 5.58
N VAL A 14 14.93 -1.57 6.12
CA VAL A 14 13.62 -1.73 6.76
C VAL A 14 12.58 -2.22 5.74
N LEU A 15 12.53 -1.65 4.53
CA LEU A 15 11.62 -2.09 3.47
C LEU A 15 11.90 -3.53 3.01
N GLN A 16 13.18 -3.94 2.96
CA GLN A 16 13.53 -5.34 2.67
C GLN A 16 13.02 -6.27 3.78
N ARG A 17 13.15 -5.88 5.05
CA ARG A 17 12.60 -6.65 6.18
C ARG A 17 11.08 -6.74 6.11
N MET A 18 10.38 -5.65 5.79
CA MET A 18 8.92 -5.66 5.59
C MET A 18 8.52 -6.61 4.46
N ARG A 19 9.28 -6.64 3.35
CA ARG A 19 9.06 -7.61 2.27
C ARG A 19 9.21 -9.05 2.75
N ASP A 20 10.24 -9.34 3.54
CA ASP A 20 10.44 -10.69 4.09
C ASP A 20 9.27 -11.11 4.98
N LEU A 21 8.75 -10.19 5.81
CA LEU A 21 7.57 -10.44 6.64
C LEU A 21 6.31 -10.65 5.80
N ALA A 22 6.12 -9.90 4.72
CA ALA A 22 4.99 -10.08 3.81
C ALA A 22 5.03 -11.47 3.13
N ILE A 23 6.21 -11.89 2.68
CA ILE A 23 6.42 -13.24 2.12
C ILE A 23 6.16 -14.31 3.17
N GLN A 24 6.63 -14.10 4.41
CA GLN A 24 6.36 -15.02 5.51
C GLN A 24 4.87 -15.10 5.81
N SER A 25 4.15 -13.98 5.91
CA SER A 25 2.70 -13.91 6.16
C SER A 25 1.89 -14.62 5.06
N SER A 26 2.32 -14.51 3.81
CA SER A 26 1.71 -15.19 2.65
C SER A 26 1.87 -16.72 2.69
N ASN A 27 2.78 -17.25 3.50
CA ASN A 27 2.92 -18.69 3.65
C ASN A 27 1.73 -19.29 4.43
N GLY A 28 0.95 -20.14 3.76
CA GLY A 28 -0.34 -20.66 4.25
C GLY A 28 -0.28 -21.58 5.48
N THR A 29 0.90 -21.85 6.03
CA THR A 29 1.08 -22.67 7.24
C THR A 29 1.09 -21.87 8.55
N ASN A 30 1.12 -20.54 8.49
CA ASN A 30 1.13 -19.72 9.71
C ASN A 30 -0.22 -19.79 10.43
N SER A 31 -0.16 -19.99 11.74
CA SER A 31 -1.29 -19.84 12.64
C SER A 31 -1.73 -18.38 12.77
N ALA A 32 -2.97 -18.16 13.23
CA ALA A 32 -3.50 -16.82 13.48
C ALA A 32 -2.64 -15.99 14.46
N ALA A 33 -2.05 -16.65 15.46
CA ALA A 33 -1.14 -16.01 16.41
C ALA A 33 0.18 -15.56 15.74
N GLU A 34 0.72 -16.37 14.82
CA GLU A 34 1.92 -16.01 14.06
C GLU A 34 1.64 -14.86 13.08
N ARG A 35 0.49 -14.87 12.39
CA ARG A 35 0.08 -13.74 11.53
C ARG A 35 -0.10 -12.45 12.32
N THR A 36 -0.65 -12.53 13.53
CA THR A 36 -0.76 -11.37 14.43
C THR A 36 0.62 -10.82 14.80
N ALA A 37 1.54 -11.68 15.22
CA ALA A 37 2.91 -11.26 15.54
C ALA A 37 3.66 -10.67 14.33
N LEU A 38 3.49 -11.25 13.14
CA LEU A 38 4.07 -10.71 11.91
C LEU A 38 3.50 -9.33 11.57
N ASN A 39 2.19 -9.11 11.79
CA ASN A 39 1.57 -7.81 11.61
C ASN A 39 2.07 -6.78 12.63
N GLU A 40 2.27 -7.18 13.89
CA GLU A 40 2.89 -6.32 14.91
C GLU A 40 4.32 -5.92 14.52
N GLU A 41 5.13 -6.86 14.01
CA GLU A 41 6.48 -6.56 13.53
C GLU A 41 6.43 -5.61 12.32
N SER A 42 5.51 -5.84 11.37
CA SER A 42 5.30 -4.94 10.22
C SER A 42 4.91 -3.52 10.66
N SER A 43 4.03 -3.38 11.65
CA SER A 43 3.64 -2.07 12.21
C SER A 43 4.83 -1.37 12.87
N ALA A 44 5.65 -2.10 13.64
CA ALA A 44 6.84 -1.54 14.28
C ALA A 44 7.87 -1.06 13.24
N LEU A 45 8.01 -1.76 12.11
CA LEU A 45 8.89 -1.33 11.01
C LEU A 45 8.35 -0.08 10.29
N GLN A 46 7.03 0.06 10.15
CA GLN A 46 6.43 1.30 9.64
C GLN A 46 6.71 2.49 10.56
N ASP A 47 6.58 2.29 11.87
CA ASP A 47 6.94 3.31 12.86
C ASP A 47 8.42 3.69 12.78
N GLU A 48 9.30 2.71 12.54
CA GLU A 48 10.73 2.95 12.36
C GLU A 48 11.02 3.74 11.07
N LEU A 49 10.33 3.45 9.95
CA LEU A 49 10.43 4.27 8.73
C LEU A 49 10.00 5.72 8.99
N ASN A 50 8.87 5.91 9.68
CA ASN A 50 8.39 7.23 10.07
C ASN A 50 9.41 7.95 10.96
N ARG A 51 9.99 7.25 11.94
CA ARG A 51 11.03 7.78 12.82
C ARG A 51 12.29 8.18 12.05
N ILE A 52 12.76 7.37 11.10
CA ILE A 52 13.92 7.72 10.25
C ILE A 52 13.60 8.97 9.42
N ALA A 53 12.43 9.01 8.78
CA ALA A 53 11.98 10.14 7.98
C ALA A 53 11.91 11.44 8.81
N GLU A 54 11.40 11.35 10.04
CA GLU A 54 11.28 12.49 10.94
C GLU A 54 12.58 12.88 11.63
N THR A 55 13.48 11.95 11.97
CA THR A 55 14.71 12.31 12.69
C THR A 55 15.84 12.75 11.75
N THR A 56 15.80 12.35 10.48
CA THR A 56 16.82 12.69 9.48
C THR A 56 16.77 14.18 9.14
N SER A 57 17.80 14.92 9.60
CA SER A 57 17.93 16.35 9.37
C SER A 57 19.36 16.76 9.06
N PHE A 58 19.50 17.85 8.31
CA PHE A 58 20.79 18.50 8.06
C PHE A 58 20.61 20.02 8.10
N GLY A 59 21.47 20.70 8.87
CA GLY A 59 21.37 22.16 9.04
C GLY A 59 20.02 22.61 9.60
N GLY A 60 19.38 21.80 10.45
CA GLY A 60 18.06 22.08 11.03
C GLY A 60 16.87 21.82 10.10
N ARG A 61 17.09 21.44 8.85
CA ARG A 61 16.02 21.09 7.89
C ARG A 61 15.83 19.58 7.85
N ARG A 62 14.58 19.14 7.89
CA ARG A 62 14.21 17.73 7.69
C ARG A 62 14.39 17.37 6.22
N LEU A 63 14.96 16.19 5.96
CA LEU A 63 15.35 15.78 4.62
C LEU A 63 14.33 14.84 3.96
N LEU A 64 13.74 13.93 4.75
CA LEU A 64 13.02 12.76 4.23
C LEU A 64 11.55 12.69 4.66
N ASN A 65 10.99 13.75 5.26
CA ASN A 65 9.59 13.82 5.67
C ASN A 65 8.70 14.56 4.66
N GLY A 66 9.20 14.82 3.44
CA GLY A 66 8.49 15.57 2.41
C GLY A 66 8.56 17.11 2.53
N SER A 67 9.03 17.66 3.66
CA SER A 67 9.14 19.13 3.84
C SER A 67 10.38 19.76 3.19
N PHE A 68 11.34 18.94 2.74
CA PHE A 68 12.57 19.44 2.14
C PHE A 68 12.32 20.16 0.82
N GLY A 69 11.42 19.62 -0.01
CA GLY A 69 11.10 20.13 -1.34
C GLY A 69 12.31 20.09 -2.27
N GLU A 70 12.51 21.15 -3.03
CA GLU A 70 13.69 21.36 -3.87
C GLU A 70 14.63 22.38 -3.22
N ALA A 71 15.93 22.09 -3.27
CA ALA A 71 16.98 23.00 -2.84
C ALA A 71 18.00 23.18 -3.95
N SER A 72 18.28 24.44 -4.31
CA SER A 72 19.34 24.79 -5.25
C SER A 72 20.66 25.03 -4.51
N PHE A 73 21.70 24.30 -4.89
CA PHE A 73 23.06 24.50 -4.41
C PHE A 73 23.88 25.15 -5.52
N GLN A 74 24.34 26.38 -5.29
CA GLN A 74 25.27 27.04 -6.19
C GLN A 74 26.61 26.30 -6.16
N ILE A 75 27.06 25.80 -7.31
CA ILE A 75 28.28 25.00 -7.45
C ILE A 75 29.37 25.72 -8.25
N GLY A 76 29.03 26.81 -8.93
CA GLY A 76 29.95 27.59 -9.74
C GLY A 76 30.04 29.06 -9.34
N SER A 77 30.94 29.79 -10.00
CA SER A 77 31.18 31.21 -9.72
C SER A 77 30.24 32.13 -10.51
N SER A 78 29.58 31.62 -11.56
CA SER A 78 28.65 32.38 -12.38
C SER A 78 27.19 32.20 -11.95
N SER A 79 26.39 33.26 -12.09
CA SER A 79 24.94 33.20 -11.82
C SER A 79 24.27 32.17 -12.73
N GLY A 80 23.62 31.16 -12.14
CA GLY A 80 22.93 30.08 -12.86
C GLY A 80 23.64 28.72 -12.81
N GLU A 81 24.88 28.65 -12.32
CA GLU A 81 25.58 27.39 -12.07
C GLU A 81 25.15 26.79 -10.72
N ALA A 82 23.93 26.23 -10.70
CA ALA A 82 23.35 25.59 -9.53
C ALA A 82 22.92 24.14 -9.82
N MET A 83 23.09 23.28 -8.82
CA MET A 83 22.55 21.93 -8.77
C MET A 83 21.26 21.94 -7.97
N ILE A 84 20.16 21.49 -8.57
CA ILE A 84 18.88 21.32 -7.87
C ILE A 84 18.84 19.90 -7.29
N MET A 85 18.58 19.80 -6.00
CA MET A 85 18.36 18.54 -5.30
C MET A 85 16.94 18.53 -4.73
N GLY A 86 16.13 17.59 -5.18
CA GLY A 86 14.80 17.31 -4.62
C GLY A 86 14.87 16.09 -3.72
N LEU A 87 14.24 16.14 -2.55
CA LEU A 87 14.03 14.97 -1.69
C LEU A 87 12.53 14.83 -1.39
N THR A 88 12.02 13.63 -1.60
CA THR A 88 10.62 13.27 -1.32
C THR A 88 10.48 12.66 0.07
N SER A 89 9.23 12.46 0.50
CA SER A 89 8.91 11.75 1.73
C SER A 89 9.26 10.26 1.61
N VAL A 90 9.77 9.67 2.70
CA VAL A 90 9.91 8.21 2.85
C VAL A 90 9.08 7.68 4.03
N ARG A 91 8.14 8.49 4.52
CA ARG A 91 7.24 8.08 5.61
C ARG A 91 6.30 6.99 5.12
N ALA A 92 6.05 5.98 5.96
CA ALA A 92 5.11 4.91 5.70
C ALA A 92 3.65 5.41 5.65
N ASP A 93 3.35 6.52 6.33
CA ASP A 93 2.04 7.16 6.31
C ASP A 93 1.90 8.25 5.22
N ASP A 94 2.91 8.43 4.35
CA ASP A 94 2.73 9.25 3.16
C ASP A 94 1.86 8.48 2.15
N PHE A 95 0.90 9.17 1.54
CA PHE A 95 0.02 8.58 0.53
C PHE A 95 0.76 7.93 -0.65
N ARG A 96 2.05 8.23 -0.85
CA ARG A 96 2.88 7.60 -1.88
C ARG A 96 3.48 6.25 -1.48
N MET A 97 3.47 5.93 -0.19
CA MET A 97 4.02 4.70 0.38
C MET A 97 2.97 3.81 1.04
N GLY A 98 1.78 4.36 1.32
CA GLY A 98 0.66 3.66 1.91
C GLY A 98 -0.36 3.11 0.92
N GLY A 99 -1.41 2.54 1.48
CA GLY A 99 -2.58 2.05 0.78
C GLY A 99 -3.76 1.95 1.73
N THR A 100 -4.95 2.03 1.17
CA THR A 100 -6.20 1.91 1.91
C THR A 100 -6.71 0.49 1.79
N THR A 101 -7.17 -0.05 2.91
CA THR A 101 -7.75 -1.37 3.00
C THR A 101 -9.25 -1.27 3.26
N PHE A 102 -10.04 -2.05 2.53
CA PHE A 102 -11.50 -2.15 2.65
C PHE A 102 -11.86 -3.58 3.05
N ASP A 103 -12.40 -3.74 4.25
CA ASP A 103 -12.90 -5.02 4.73
C ASP A 103 -14.41 -5.14 4.49
N SER A 104 -14.85 -6.31 4.02
CA SER A 104 -16.28 -6.65 3.96
C SER A 104 -16.89 -6.66 5.36
N GLU A 105 -18.04 -6.02 5.53
CA GLU A 105 -18.75 -5.90 6.81
C GLU A 105 -19.12 -7.27 7.41
N ASN A 106 -19.36 -8.27 6.55
CA ASN A 106 -19.70 -9.63 6.97
C ASN A 106 -18.70 -10.65 6.42
N GLY A 107 -18.25 -11.55 7.29
CA GLY A 107 -17.52 -12.75 6.89
C GLY A 107 -18.46 -13.78 6.25
N LYS A 108 -17.97 -14.48 5.22
CA LYS A 108 -18.65 -15.62 4.62
C LYS A 108 -17.85 -16.88 4.92
N ASP A 109 -18.55 -17.97 5.21
CA ASP A 109 -17.91 -19.27 5.40
C ASP A 109 -17.54 -19.91 4.05
N LYS A 110 -16.74 -20.99 4.09
CA LYS A 110 -16.33 -21.75 2.88
C LYS A 110 -17.48 -22.41 2.12
N SER A 111 -18.71 -22.38 2.65
CA SER A 111 -19.90 -22.89 1.95
C SER A 111 -20.58 -21.81 1.10
N TRP A 112 -20.18 -20.55 1.27
CA TRP A 112 -20.61 -19.46 0.41
C TRP A 112 -19.96 -19.58 -0.96
N GLY A 113 -20.77 -19.41 -2.00
CA GLY A 113 -20.30 -19.31 -3.38
C GLY A 113 -21.03 -18.20 -4.11
N VAL A 114 -20.38 -17.69 -5.16
CA VAL A 114 -20.94 -16.63 -6.01
C VAL A 114 -22.30 -17.07 -6.58
N PRO A 115 -23.41 -16.33 -6.33
CA PRO A 115 -24.71 -16.69 -6.86
C PRO A 115 -24.73 -16.68 -8.39
N PRO A 116 -25.43 -17.61 -9.06
CA PRO A 116 -25.49 -17.68 -10.52
C PRO A 116 -26.17 -16.47 -11.19
N THR A 117 -26.81 -15.59 -10.41
CA THR A 117 -27.46 -14.35 -10.87
C THR A 117 -26.64 -13.09 -10.58
N ALA A 118 -25.48 -13.21 -9.93
CA ALA A 118 -24.66 -12.11 -9.42
C ALA A 118 -23.21 -12.30 -9.86
N SER A 119 -22.95 -12.09 -11.15
CA SER A 119 -21.64 -12.34 -11.78
C SER A 119 -20.82 -11.07 -12.03
N ASP A 120 -21.32 -9.91 -11.62
CA ASP A 120 -20.68 -8.61 -11.82
C ASP A 120 -20.31 -7.96 -10.48
N LEU A 121 -19.03 -7.64 -10.33
CA LEU A 121 -18.50 -6.82 -9.25
C LEU A 121 -17.75 -5.66 -9.88
N LYS A 122 -18.12 -4.44 -9.53
CA LYS A 122 -17.57 -3.20 -10.07
C LYS A 122 -16.91 -2.41 -8.95
N PHE A 123 -15.66 -2.03 -9.17
CA PHE A 123 -14.95 -1.08 -8.32
C PHE A 123 -14.84 0.25 -9.05
N GLU A 124 -15.43 1.28 -8.47
CA GLU A 124 -15.38 2.65 -8.99
C GLU A 124 -14.65 3.53 -7.98
N PHE A 125 -13.54 4.11 -8.40
CA PHE A 125 -12.80 5.04 -7.57
C PHE A 125 -12.04 6.06 -8.41
N ARG A 126 -11.75 7.21 -7.80
CA ARG A 126 -10.95 8.27 -8.41
C ARG A 126 -9.52 8.16 -7.91
N THR A 127 -8.52 8.35 -8.76
CA THR A 127 -7.12 8.41 -8.34
C THR A 127 -6.77 9.79 -7.78
N LYS A 128 -5.68 9.90 -7.03
CA LYS A 128 -5.16 11.21 -6.56
C LYS A 128 -4.71 12.13 -7.70
N ALA A 129 -4.44 11.56 -8.88
CA ALA A 129 -4.18 12.29 -10.11
C ALA A 129 -5.46 12.85 -10.78
N GLY A 130 -6.64 12.51 -10.24
CA GLY A 130 -7.94 12.99 -10.69
C GLY A 130 -8.56 12.17 -11.82
N GLU A 131 -8.08 10.95 -12.07
CA GLU A 131 -8.61 10.02 -13.06
C GLU A 131 -9.67 9.12 -12.44
N ASP A 132 -10.82 8.97 -13.10
CA ASP A 132 -11.87 8.06 -12.64
C ASP A 132 -11.61 6.66 -13.21
N ILE A 133 -11.41 5.69 -12.33
CA ILE A 133 -11.14 4.28 -12.65
C ILE A 133 -12.39 3.46 -12.37
N VAL A 134 -12.75 2.65 -13.36
CA VAL A 134 -13.82 1.65 -13.26
C VAL A 134 -13.21 0.28 -13.57
N LEU A 135 -13.24 -0.62 -12.59
CA LEU A 135 -12.81 -2.00 -12.74
C LEU A 135 -14.02 -2.91 -12.73
N ASP A 136 -14.32 -3.50 -13.87
CA ASP A 136 -15.33 -4.54 -14.01
C ASP A 136 -14.69 -5.91 -13.75
N ILE A 137 -14.96 -6.49 -12.57
CA ILE A 137 -14.59 -7.85 -12.25
C ILE A 137 -15.77 -8.76 -12.62
N ASN A 138 -15.56 -9.57 -13.64
CA ASN A 138 -16.46 -10.70 -13.87
C ASN A 138 -16.18 -11.71 -12.77
N THR A 139 -17.20 -12.27 -12.14
CA THR A 139 -17.06 -13.35 -11.16
C THR A 139 -17.68 -14.62 -11.73
N LYS A 140 -17.17 -15.78 -11.34
CA LYS A 140 -17.65 -17.07 -11.85
C LYS A 140 -18.57 -17.72 -10.81
N ALA A 141 -19.77 -18.07 -11.26
CA ALA A 141 -20.80 -18.65 -10.40
C ALA A 141 -20.33 -19.96 -9.76
N GLY A 142 -20.56 -20.08 -8.45
CA GLY A 142 -20.13 -21.23 -7.65
C GLY A 142 -18.69 -21.20 -7.17
N ASP A 143 -17.90 -20.18 -7.55
CA ASP A 143 -16.57 -19.97 -6.95
C ASP A 143 -16.72 -19.56 -5.49
N ASP A 144 -15.83 -20.08 -4.64
CA ASP A 144 -15.79 -19.72 -3.23
C ASP A 144 -15.13 -18.34 -2.99
N ILE A 145 -15.09 -17.91 -1.72
CA ILE A 145 -14.52 -16.60 -1.35
C ILE A 145 -13.01 -16.47 -1.65
N GLU A 146 -12.26 -17.57 -1.60
CA GLU A 146 -10.82 -17.60 -1.88
C GLU A 146 -10.55 -17.56 -3.40
N GLU A 147 -11.37 -18.28 -4.17
CA GLU A 147 -11.38 -18.25 -5.63
C GLU A 147 -11.80 -16.87 -6.14
N LEU A 148 -12.81 -16.25 -5.55
CA LEU A 148 -13.23 -14.87 -5.87
C LEU A 148 -12.09 -13.86 -5.63
N ALA A 149 -11.39 -13.94 -4.50
CA ALA A 149 -10.25 -13.06 -4.24
C ALA A 149 -9.12 -13.27 -5.26
N THR A 150 -8.86 -14.52 -5.64
CA THR A 150 -7.89 -14.84 -6.70
C THR A 150 -8.33 -14.26 -8.05
N TYR A 151 -9.62 -14.30 -8.34
CA TYR A 151 -10.16 -13.80 -9.59
C TYR A 151 -10.15 -12.26 -9.68
N ILE A 152 -10.36 -11.57 -8.55
CA ILE A 152 -10.16 -10.11 -8.43
C ILE A 152 -8.69 -9.78 -8.71
N ASN A 153 -7.75 -10.45 -8.04
CA ASN A 153 -6.30 -10.24 -8.26
C ASN A 153 -5.84 -10.53 -9.69
N GLY A 154 -6.52 -11.45 -10.39
CA GLY A 154 -6.18 -11.79 -11.78
C GLY A 154 -6.75 -10.82 -12.82
N GLN A 155 -7.76 -10.02 -12.46
CA GLN A 155 -8.43 -9.06 -13.36
C GLN A 155 -8.13 -7.60 -13.03
N SER A 156 -7.48 -7.35 -11.89
CA SER A 156 -7.17 -6.00 -11.41
C SER A 156 -5.73 -5.92 -10.95
N ASP A 157 -4.97 -5.00 -11.55
CA ASP A 157 -3.61 -4.65 -11.11
C ASP A 157 -3.60 -3.59 -9.99
N LEU A 158 -4.72 -2.88 -9.81
CA LEU A 158 -4.84 -1.73 -8.89
C LEU A 158 -5.44 -2.09 -7.52
N VAL A 159 -6.36 -3.06 -7.52
CA VAL A 159 -7.02 -3.60 -6.33
C VAL A 159 -6.51 -5.01 -6.08
N ASN A 160 -5.97 -5.24 -4.88
CA ASN A 160 -5.57 -6.56 -4.40
C ASN A 160 -6.59 -7.09 -3.40
N ALA A 161 -7.20 -8.24 -3.66
CA ALA A 161 -8.10 -8.93 -2.75
C ALA A 161 -7.39 -10.04 -1.96
N SER A 162 -7.73 -10.16 -0.69
CA SER A 162 -7.36 -11.29 0.16
C SER A 162 -8.53 -11.70 1.05
N VAL A 163 -8.48 -12.90 1.63
CA VAL A 163 -9.50 -13.38 2.56
C VAL A 163 -8.89 -13.49 3.94
N THR A 164 -9.51 -12.82 4.91
CA THR A 164 -9.14 -12.88 6.32
C THR A 164 -9.58 -14.20 6.96
N ASP A 165 -8.98 -14.58 8.09
CA ASP A 165 -9.30 -15.84 8.79
C ASP A 165 -10.77 -15.89 9.28
N ASP A 166 -11.43 -14.74 9.42
CA ASP A 166 -12.86 -14.61 9.73
C ASP A 166 -13.77 -14.79 8.50
N GLY A 167 -13.21 -15.12 7.33
CA GLY A 167 -13.93 -15.24 6.08
C GLY A 167 -14.39 -13.89 5.49
N ARG A 168 -13.81 -12.76 5.92
CA ARG A 168 -14.06 -11.45 5.25
C ARG A 168 -13.13 -11.27 4.07
N ILE A 169 -13.64 -10.76 2.96
CA ILE A 169 -12.80 -10.23 1.87
C ILE A 169 -12.21 -8.91 2.33
N GLN A 170 -10.91 -8.77 2.15
CA GLN A 170 -10.13 -7.56 2.35
C GLN A 170 -9.59 -7.10 1.00
N LEU A 171 -9.90 -5.88 0.60
CA LEU A 171 -9.40 -5.25 -0.63
C LEU A 171 -8.37 -4.18 -0.27
N PHE A 172 -7.19 -4.25 -0.85
CA PHE A 172 -6.13 -3.26 -0.70
C PHE A 172 -5.96 -2.50 -2.01
N VAL A 173 -6.01 -1.18 -1.92
CA VAL A 173 -5.73 -0.26 -3.04
C VAL A 173 -4.60 0.65 -2.61
N ALA A 174 -3.56 0.78 -3.45
CA ALA A 174 -2.49 1.71 -3.18
C ALA A 174 -3.05 3.14 -3.13
N GLU A 175 -2.61 3.94 -2.16
CA GLU A 175 -3.18 5.28 -1.94
C GLU A 175 -2.92 6.30 -3.07
N PRO A 176 -1.87 6.23 -3.92
CA PRO A 176 -1.84 7.10 -5.11
C PRO A 176 -2.97 6.78 -6.10
N ASP A 177 -3.45 5.54 -6.09
CA ASP A 177 -4.52 5.07 -6.97
C ASP A 177 -5.91 5.33 -6.37
N LEU A 178 -6.01 5.80 -5.12
CA LEU A 178 -7.27 6.09 -4.46
C LEU A 178 -7.34 7.50 -3.84
N ASP A 179 -8.28 8.31 -4.31
CA ASP A 179 -8.71 9.57 -3.72
C ASP A 179 -10.08 9.42 -3.06
N GLY A 180 -10.07 9.10 -1.76
CA GLY A 180 -11.29 9.05 -0.95
C GLY A 180 -11.86 7.64 -0.82
N ALA A 181 -13.16 7.48 -1.07
CA ALA A 181 -13.84 6.21 -0.89
C ALA A 181 -13.94 5.45 -2.22
N MET A 182 -13.72 4.13 -2.18
CA MET A 182 -14.04 3.23 -3.28
C MET A 182 -15.53 2.87 -3.21
N SER A 183 -16.24 3.05 -4.32
CA SER A 183 -17.60 2.53 -4.47
C SER A 183 -17.53 1.11 -5.01
N ILE A 184 -18.12 0.17 -4.27
CA ILE A 184 -18.28 -1.21 -4.70
C ILE A 184 -19.74 -1.37 -5.12
N SER A 185 -19.97 -1.67 -6.40
CA SER A 185 -21.32 -1.93 -6.94
C SER A 185 -21.32 -3.28 -7.66
N GLY A 186 -22.48 -3.90 -7.83
CA GLY A 186 -22.58 -5.25 -8.41
C GLY A 186 -23.69 -6.07 -7.80
N GLY A 187 -23.97 -7.23 -8.40
CA GLY A 187 -25.04 -8.13 -7.93
C GLY A 187 -24.70 -8.95 -6.68
N LEU A 188 -23.47 -8.85 -6.17
CA LEU A 188 -22.83 -9.73 -5.20
C LEU A 188 -22.91 -9.23 -3.75
#